data_AF-A0A849Q0P0-F1
#
_entry.id   AF-A0A849Q0P0-F1
#
_cell.length_a   1.000
_cell.length_b   1.000
_cell.length_c   1.000
_cell.angle_alpha   90.00
_cell.angle_beta   90.00
_cell.angle_gamma   90.00
#
_symmetry.space_group_name_H-M   'P 1'
#
loop_
_entity.id
_entity.type
_entity.pdbx_description
1 polymer ?
#
loop_
_entity_poly.entity_id
_entity_poly.type
_entity_poly.pdbx_seq_one_letter_code
_entity_poly.pdbx_strand_id
1 'polypeptide(L)' 'MKHWRKPLDSDKYSPTRGRVHLIPDRCKGCGFCVEFCPKEVL' A
#
# COMPACT_ATOMS: atom_id res chain seq x y z
N MET A 1 3.44 -2.63 8.47
CA MET A 1 3.82 -4.06 8.36
C MET A 1 5.24 -4.15 7.80
N LYS A 2 6.17 -4.80 8.52
CA LYS A 2 7.56 -4.94 8.08
C LYS A 2 7.63 -6.05 7.04
N HIS A 3 8.02 -5.72 5.80
CA HIS A 3 8.22 -6.75 4.78
C HIS A 3 9.30 -7.72 5.27
N TRP A 4 8.94 -9.01 5.39
CA TRP A 4 9.78 -10.04 6.02
C TRP A 4 11.07 -10.33 5.23
N ARG A 5 11.09 -10.04 3.92
CA ARG A 5 12.25 -10.34 3.06
C ARG A 5 12.59 -9.16 2.16
N LYS A 6 13.89 -8.93 1.99
CA LYS A 6 14.45 -8.11 0.91
C LYS A 6 14.63 -9.04 -0.32
N PRO A 7 14.18 -8.65 -1.52
CA PRO A 7 14.48 -9.39 -2.75
C PRO A 7 16.00 -9.53 -2.95
N LEU A 8 16.46 -10.66 -3.52
CA LEU A 8 17.87 -11.02 -3.69
C LEU A 8 18.65 -9.97 -4.53
N ASP A 9 17.96 -9.30 -5.44
CA ASP A 9 18.48 -8.34 -6.42
C ASP A 9 17.93 -6.93 -6.19
N SER A 10 17.52 -6.61 -4.97
CA SER A 10 16.96 -5.30 -4.59
C SER A 10 17.85 -4.10 -4.95
N ASP A 11 19.16 -4.34 -5.11
CA ASP A 11 20.13 -3.28 -5.41
C ASP A 11 20.17 -2.95 -6.91
N LYS A 12 19.57 -3.79 -7.76
CA LYS A 12 19.50 -3.60 -9.22
C LYS A 12 18.27 -2.80 -9.66
N TYR A 13 17.27 -2.65 -8.80
CA TYR A 13 15.98 -2.05 -9.16
C TYR A 13 15.49 -1.07 -8.11
N SER A 14 15.01 0.10 -8.54
CA SER A 14 14.36 1.06 -7.65
C SER A 14 12.93 0.61 -7.32
N PRO A 15 12.46 0.73 -6.06
CA PRO A 15 11.08 0.41 -5.71
C PRO A 15 10.10 1.31 -6.48
N THR A 16 9.21 0.71 -7.25
CA THR A 16 8.13 1.42 -7.94
C THR A 16 7.10 1.95 -6.94
N ARG A 17 6.77 3.25 -7.05
CA ARG A 17 5.68 3.86 -6.28
C ARG A 17 4.36 3.66 -7.02
N GLY A 18 3.56 2.69 -6.56
CA GLY A 18 2.19 2.51 -7.04
C GLY A 18 1.28 3.68 -6.65
N ARG A 19 0.24 3.93 -7.45
CA ARG A 19 -0.86 4.86 -7.11
C ARG A 19 -2.09 4.06 -6.72
N VAL A 20 -2.77 4.50 -5.67
CA VAL A 20 -4.04 3.94 -5.22
C VAL A 20 -5.16 4.76 -5.84
N HIS A 21 -6.10 4.10 -6.53
CA HIS A 21 -7.29 4.72 -7.10
C HIS A 21 -8.51 4.21 -6.36
N LEU A 22 -9.30 5.13 -5.81
CA LEU A 22 -10.59 4.81 -5.19
C LEU A 22 -11.70 5.01 -6.21
N ILE A 23 -12.67 4.10 -6.23
CA ILE A 23 -13.92 4.24 -6.98
C ILE A 23 -15.02 4.53 -5.95
N PRO A 24 -15.39 5.80 -5.73
CA PRO A 24 -16.30 6.19 -4.64
C PRO A 24 -17.63 5.47 -4.69
N ASP A 25 -18.16 5.22 -5.90
CA ASP A 25 -19.44 4.52 -6.10
C ASP A 25 -19.43 3.07 -5.60
N ARG A 26 -18.25 2.48 -5.38
CA ARG A 26 -18.08 1.13 -4.82
C ARG A 26 -17.73 1.14 -3.33
N CYS A 27 -17.54 2.31 -2.73
CA CYS A 27 -17.13 2.45 -1.35
C CYS A 27 -18.28 2.05 -0.41
N LYS A 28 -17.97 1.21 0.58
CA LYS A 28 -18.94 0.78 1.62
C LYS A 28 -18.84 1.60 2.91
N GLY A 29 -17.87 2.52 3.01
CA GLY A 29 -17.63 3.30 4.23
C GLY A 29 -17.06 2.49 5.41
N CYS A 30 -16.39 1.36 5.16
CA CYS A 30 -15.93 0.47 6.24
C CYS A 30 -14.67 0.93 6.99
N GLY A 31 -13.97 1.98 6.54
CA GLY A 31 -12.80 2.53 7.25
C GLY A 31 -11.50 1.70 7.16
N PHE A 32 -11.53 0.49 6.60
CA PHE A 32 -10.36 -0.40 6.53
C PHE A 32 -9.18 0.17 5.75
N CYS A 33 -9.43 1.04 4.77
CA CYS A 33 -8.38 1.74 4.04
C CYS A 33 -7.54 2.67 4.92
N VAL A 34 -8.04 3.07 6.10
CA VAL A 34 -7.35 3.91 7.07
C VAL A 34 -6.69 3.02 8.13
N GLU A 35 -7.50 2.21 8.80
CA GLU A 35 -7.08 1.38 9.94
C GLU A 35 -5.92 0.44 9.61
N PHE A 36 -5.95 -0.17 8.43
CA PHE A 36 -4.97 -1.20 8.06
C PHE A 36 -3.89 -0.69 7.11
N CYS A 37 -3.89 0.59 6.77
CA CYS A 37 -2.88 1.09 5.85
C CYS A 37 -1.53 1.14 6.57
N PRO A 38 -0.50 0.41 6.10
CA PRO A 38 0.82 0.42 6.73
C PRO A 38 1.55 1.75 6.57
N LYS A 39 1.00 2.67 5.78
CA LYS A 39 1.51 4.03 5.58
C LYS A 39 0.73 5.08 6.38
N GLU A 40 -0.23 4.66 7.21
CA GLU A 40 -1.03 5.55 8.05
C GLU A 40 -1.61 6.71 7.21
N VAL A 41 -2.42 6.33 6.21
CA VAL A 41 -3.05 7.31 5.31
C VAL A 41 -4.27 7.92 5.99
N LEU A 42 -4.42 9.24 5.87
CA LEU A 42 -5.25 10.17 6.68
C LEU A 42 -4.57 10.67 7.96
#